data_AF-A0AA87NNF3-F1
#
_entry.id   AF-A0AA87NNF3-F1
#
_cell.length_a   1.000
_cell.length_b   1.000
_cell.length_c   1.000
_cell.angle_alpha   90.00
_cell.angle_beta   90.00
_cell.angle_gamma   90.00
#
_symmetry.space_group_name_H-M   'P 1'
#
loop_
_entity.id
_entity.type
_entity.pdbx_description
1 polymer ?
#
loop_
_entity_poly.entity_id
_entity_poly.type
_entity_poly.pdbx_seq_one_letter_code
_entity_poly.pdbx_strand_id
1 'polypeptide(L)'
;MRSKTNLKFPLFINGIEIRSIEKLQENFCTNTVIEYYNNGRLLQWLQVYQYDDYAEKVRQLIYIDNKTLVESLYTIFNISFEQQSYESLKKTIIQHANDLEYIKTAITEMVENYINYFSINYKSFFLEVKDVYPLIVYGLLMNKITRTYLLQRDSEVSNKVAVQFQKIPENCDSDILKYFKIYEDYIDEDEWIDSYLDKEIMILSVSNINIKGKQDEKILCPQDINGQFLFFKGFFYKPLYTQKEKLDFDTRLDQIIEREHLPKRDANNVSDEVLVQILANEKYDDELYDDDEFQDIKIIYMEV
;
A
#
# COMPACT_ATOMS: atom_id res chain seq x y z
N MET A 1 -52.41 34.93 -0.47
CA MET A 1 -50.94 34.74 -0.35
C MET A 1 -50.60 33.37 -0.92
N ARG A 2 -49.85 33.29 -2.02
CA ARG A 2 -49.30 32.01 -2.49
C ARG A 2 -48.20 31.61 -1.52
N SER A 3 -48.30 30.44 -0.89
CA SER A 3 -47.18 29.91 -0.11
C SER A 3 -46.01 29.70 -1.08
N LYS A 4 -44.88 30.36 -0.80
CA LYS A 4 -43.62 30.03 -1.45
C LYS A 4 -43.33 28.58 -1.04
N THR A 5 -43.39 27.65 -1.98
CA THR A 5 -42.91 26.29 -1.77
C THR A 5 -41.44 26.38 -1.41
N ASN A 6 -41.12 26.15 -0.14
CA ASN A 6 -39.76 26.04 0.35
C ASN A 6 -39.18 24.73 -0.22
N LEU A 7 -38.61 24.82 -1.42
CA LEU A 7 -38.03 23.69 -2.13
C LEU A 7 -36.84 23.14 -1.33
N LYS A 8 -36.87 21.86 -0.97
CA LYS A 8 -35.72 21.15 -0.36
C LYS A 8 -34.53 21.20 -1.30
N PHE A 9 -33.48 21.92 -0.90
CA PHE A 9 -32.21 22.00 -1.61
C PHE A 9 -31.09 21.45 -0.74
N PRO A 10 -30.08 20.77 -1.29
CA PRO A 10 -28.95 20.29 -0.51
C PRO A 10 -27.90 21.39 -0.24
N LEU A 11 -27.09 21.20 0.81
CA LEU A 11 -25.78 21.82 0.88
C LEU A 11 -24.77 20.92 0.16
N PHE A 12 -23.71 21.52 -0.38
CA PHE A 12 -22.59 20.78 -0.94
C PHE A 12 -21.34 21.08 -0.13
N ILE A 13 -20.70 20.05 0.42
CA ILE A 13 -19.43 20.19 1.15
C ILE A 13 -18.45 19.19 0.54
N ASN A 14 -17.31 19.69 0.05
CA ASN A 14 -16.30 18.88 -0.66
C ASN A 14 -16.89 17.98 -1.76
N GLY A 15 -17.89 18.48 -2.50
CA GLY A 15 -18.59 17.72 -3.55
C GLY A 15 -19.65 16.74 -3.06
N ILE A 16 -19.80 16.55 -1.74
CA ILE A 16 -20.79 15.65 -1.14
C ILE A 16 -22.10 16.40 -0.90
N GLU A 17 -23.20 15.78 -1.34
CA GLU A 17 -24.54 16.29 -1.12
C GLU A 17 -25.01 16.01 0.32
N ILE A 18 -25.35 17.08 1.03
CA ILE A 18 -25.78 17.09 2.44
C ILE A 18 -27.28 17.34 2.52
N ARG A 19 -28.01 16.34 3.00
CA ARG A 19 -29.48 16.35 3.15
C ARG A 19 -29.94 16.02 4.57
N SER A 20 -29.02 15.82 5.51
CA SER A 20 -29.34 15.57 6.92
C SER A 20 -28.27 16.17 7.84
N ILE A 21 -28.60 16.32 9.13
CA ILE A 21 -27.68 16.82 10.15
C ILE A 21 -26.52 15.84 10.35
N GLU A 22 -26.79 14.53 10.36
CA GLU A 22 -25.78 13.49 10.53
C GLU A 22 -24.72 13.60 9.43
N LYS A 23 -25.18 13.79 8.19
CA LYS A 23 -24.26 13.95 7.05
C LYS A 23 -23.50 15.27 7.10
N LEU A 24 -24.12 16.34 7.62
CA LEU A 24 -23.42 17.61 7.87
C LEU A 24 -22.33 17.44 8.93
N GLN A 25 -22.60 16.67 9.99
CA GLN A 25 -21.67 16.40 11.08
C GLN A 25 -20.47 15.57 10.60
N GLU A 26 -20.73 14.51 9.84
CA GLU A 26 -19.69 13.63 9.27
C GLU A 26 -18.77 14.37 8.30
N ASN A 27 -19.30 15.35 7.55
CA ASN A 27 -18.59 16.04 6.47
C ASN A 27 -18.34 17.52 6.80
N PHE A 28 -18.35 17.89 8.08
CA PHE A 28 -18.32 19.29 8.49
C PHE A 28 -17.03 19.97 8.03
N CYS A 29 -17.16 21.04 7.24
CA CYS A 29 -16.03 21.83 6.77
C CYS A 29 -16.18 23.28 7.23
N THR A 30 -15.33 23.71 8.16
CA THR A 30 -15.40 25.03 8.81
C THR A 30 -15.55 26.18 7.83
N ASN A 31 -14.69 26.25 6.80
CA ASN A 31 -14.74 27.33 5.81
C ASN A 31 -16.07 27.35 5.04
N THR A 32 -16.54 26.19 4.60
CA THR A 32 -17.78 26.07 3.81
C THR A 32 -19.01 26.37 4.67
N VAL A 33 -19.04 25.90 5.92
CA VAL A 33 -20.16 26.15 6.83
C VAL A 33 -20.22 27.62 7.23
N ILE A 34 -19.07 28.28 7.45
CA ILE A 34 -19.02 29.74 7.66
C ILE A 34 -19.54 30.50 6.44
N GLU A 35 -19.17 30.09 5.23
CA GLU A 35 -19.70 30.69 3.99
C GLU A 35 -21.23 30.56 3.94
N TYR A 36 -21.77 29.37 4.19
CA TYR A 36 -23.22 29.13 4.22
C TYR A 36 -23.92 29.86 5.37
N TYR A 37 -23.25 30.06 6.50
CA TYR A 37 -23.78 30.89 7.58
C TYR A 37 -23.87 32.35 7.13
N ASN A 38 -22.78 32.91 6.60
CA ASN A 38 -22.67 34.31 6.19
C ASN A 38 -23.66 34.70 5.08
N ASN A 39 -23.93 33.79 4.15
CA ASN A 39 -24.88 34.03 3.07
C ASN A 39 -26.33 33.61 3.41
N GLY A 40 -26.59 33.17 4.65
CA GLY A 40 -27.91 32.77 5.15
C GLY A 40 -28.41 31.41 4.64
N ARG A 41 -27.66 30.73 3.77
CA ARG A 41 -28.04 29.44 3.18
C ARG A 41 -28.11 28.33 4.22
N LEU A 42 -27.25 28.35 5.24
CA LEU A 42 -27.27 27.39 6.34
C LEU A 42 -28.60 27.48 7.10
N LEU A 43 -29.02 28.69 7.49
CA LEU A 43 -30.28 28.90 8.21
C LEU A 43 -31.49 28.48 7.36
N GLN A 44 -31.50 28.86 6.08
CA GLN A 44 -32.58 28.46 5.17
C GLN A 44 -32.63 26.94 4.98
N TRP A 45 -31.48 26.28 4.85
CA TRP A 45 -31.39 24.84 4.72
C TRP A 45 -31.97 24.13 5.95
N LEU A 46 -31.61 24.57 7.16
CA LEU A 46 -32.16 24.04 8.42
C LEU A 46 -33.68 24.15 8.47
N GLN A 47 -34.23 25.31 8.11
CA GLN A 47 -35.68 25.57 8.11
C GLN A 47 -36.43 24.70 7.09
N VAL A 48 -35.87 24.54 5.88
CA VAL A 48 -36.50 23.77 4.81
C VAL A 48 -36.52 22.26 5.12
N TYR A 49 -35.53 21.78 5.87
CA TYR A 49 -35.48 20.41 6.38
C TYR A 49 -36.16 20.22 7.75
N GLN A 50 -36.73 21.28 8.34
CA GLN A 50 -37.43 21.27 9.63
C GLN A 50 -36.53 20.90 10.81
N TYR A 51 -35.25 21.29 10.76
CA TYR A 51 -34.32 21.20 11.88
C TYR A 51 -34.47 22.42 12.79
N ASP A 52 -35.66 22.62 13.33
CA ASP A 52 -36.07 23.86 14.01
C ASP A 52 -35.16 24.21 15.21
N ASP A 53 -34.75 23.22 16.00
CA ASP A 53 -33.83 23.40 17.12
C ASP A 53 -32.46 23.95 16.69
N TYR A 54 -31.91 23.42 15.59
CA TYR A 54 -30.64 23.91 15.02
C TYR A 54 -30.84 25.28 14.37
N ALA A 55 -31.95 25.49 13.66
CA ALA A 55 -32.26 26.75 13.02
C ALA A 55 -32.35 27.89 14.03
N GLU A 56 -32.97 27.64 15.18
CA GLU A 56 -33.09 28.64 16.23
C GLU A 56 -31.74 28.95 16.90
N LYS A 57 -30.95 27.92 17.21
CA LYS A 57 -29.58 28.12 17.71
C LYS A 57 -28.71 28.94 16.74
N VAL A 58 -28.79 28.65 15.44
CA VAL A 58 -28.05 29.40 14.40
C VAL A 58 -28.56 30.84 14.27
N ARG A 59 -29.87 31.06 14.38
CA ARG A 59 -30.49 32.40 14.33
C ARG A 59 -30.05 33.27 15.51
N GLN A 60 -29.95 32.69 16.69
CA GLN A 60 -29.58 33.37 17.94
C GLN A 60 -28.06 33.46 18.16
N LEU A 61 -27.25 33.00 17.21
CA LEU A 61 -25.80 32.97 17.34
C LEU A 61 -25.24 34.40 17.44
N ILE A 62 -24.55 34.68 18.54
CA ILE A 62 -23.83 35.93 18.79
C ILE A 62 -22.34 35.63 18.79
N TYR A 63 -21.55 36.38 18.01
CA TYR A 63 -20.11 36.22 17.90
C TYR A 63 -19.43 37.58 17.80
N ILE A 64 -18.16 37.65 18.21
CA ILE A 64 -17.35 38.88 18.19
C ILE A 64 -16.30 38.86 17.09
N ASP A 65 -15.92 37.66 16.65
CA ASP A 65 -14.91 37.41 15.63
C ASP A 65 -15.13 36.03 14.98
N ASN A 66 -14.29 35.70 13.98
CA ASN A 66 -14.38 34.39 13.31
C ASN A 66 -14.10 33.22 14.26
N LYS A 67 -13.26 33.40 15.28
CA LYS A 67 -12.92 32.33 16.22
C LYS A 67 -14.16 31.93 17.05
N THR A 68 -14.83 32.90 17.64
CA THR A 68 -16.05 32.69 18.44
C THR A 68 -17.23 32.18 17.60
N LEU A 69 -17.28 32.55 16.31
CA LEU A 69 -18.23 31.98 15.35
C LEU A 69 -17.99 30.48 15.15
N VAL A 70 -16.74 30.06 14.92
CA VAL A 70 -16.36 28.64 14.73
C VAL A 70 -16.73 27.82 15.96
N GLU A 71 -16.34 28.28 17.15
CA GLU A 71 -16.62 27.60 18.43
C GLU A 71 -18.14 27.42 18.65
N SER A 72 -18.93 28.45 18.32
CA SER A 72 -20.39 28.40 18.41
C SER A 72 -20.98 27.39 17.43
N LEU A 73 -20.53 27.38 16.17
CA LEU A 73 -21.00 26.42 15.17
C LEU A 73 -20.61 24.98 15.55
N TYR A 74 -19.41 24.75 16.05
CA TYR A 74 -18.99 23.44 16.55
C TYR A 74 -19.90 22.97 17.67
N THR A 75 -20.21 23.85 18.62
CA THR A 75 -21.13 23.54 19.72
C THR A 75 -22.55 23.22 19.22
N ILE A 76 -23.07 24.02 18.28
CA ILE A 76 -24.41 23.84 17.73
C ILE A 76 -24.55 22.51 17.03
N PHE A 77 -23.55 22.13 16.22
CA PHE A 77 -23.57 20.91 15.43
C PHE A 77 -22.90 19.72 16.13
N ASN A 78 -22.47 19.86 17.38
CA ASN A 78 -21.77 18.83 18.13
C ASN A 78 -20.51 18.30 17.41
N ILE A 79 -19.71 19.22 16.87
CA ILE A 79 -18.43 18.93 16.22
C ILE A 79 -17.33 19.07 17.26
N SER A 80 -16.53 18.02 17.43
CA SER A 80 -15.35 18.07 18.30
C SER A 80 -14.16 18.70 17.56
N PHE A 81 -13.27 19.34 18.32
CA PHE A 81 -12.05 19.89 17.75
C PHE A 81 -11.16 18.77 17.20
N GLU A 82 -11.13 17.62 17.86
CA GLU A 82 -10.36 16.44 17.48
C GLU A 82 -10.83 15.85 16.15
N GLN A 83 -12.15 15.82 15.88
CA GLN A 83 -12.68 15.40 14.59
C GLN A 83 -12.18 16.31 13.47
N GLN A 84 -12.19 17.63 13.70
CA GLN A 84 -11.75 18.61 12.71
C GLN A 84 -10.23 18.57 12.48
N SER A 85 -9.46 18.33 13.53
CA SER A 85 -8.01 18.13 13.41
C SER A 85 -7.68 16.86 12.64
N TYR A 86 -8.42 15.77 12.87
CA TYR A 86 -8.29 14.54 12.10
C TYR A 86 -8.60 14.73 10.61
N GLU A 87 -9.74 15.36 10.27
CA GLU A 87 -10.09 15.64 8.86
C GLU A 87 -9.10 16.59 8.19
N SER A 88 -8.56 17.56 8.94
CA SER A 88 -7.52 18.45 8.46
C SER A 88 -6.23 17.68 8.15
N LEU A 89 -5.79 16.79 9.05
CA LEU A 89 -4.62 15.95 8.85
C LEU A 89 -4.80 15.00 7.64
N LYS A 90 -5.97 14.38 7.49
CA LYS A 90 -6.30 13.57 6.32
C LYS A 90 -6.18 14.38 5.03
N LYS A 91 -6.68 15.61 5.01
CA LYS A 91 -6.58 16.51 3.86
C LYS A 91 -5.14 16.89 3.55
N THR A 92 -4.31 17.17 4.55
CA THR A 92 -2.90 17.50 4.29
C THR A 92 -2.12 16.30 3.77
N ILE A 93 -2.41 15.08 4.24
CA ILE A 93 -1.84 13.85 3.66
C ILE A 93 -2.16 13.76 2.15
N ILE A 94 -3.41 14.04 1.74
CA ILE A 94 -3.81 14.05 0.33
C ILE A 94 -3.11 15.17 -0.47
N GLN A 95 -2.95 16.36 0.12
CA GLN A 95 -2.24 17.48 -0.52
C GLN A 95 -0.75 17.18 -0.75
N HIS A 96 -0.17 16.33 0.10
CA HIS A 96 1.21 15.87 0.05
C HIS A 96 1.32 14.41 -0.43
N ALA A 97 0.40 13.95 -1.29
CA ALA A 97 0.30 12.55 -1.70
C ALA A 97 1.55 11.96 -2.38
N ASN A 98 2.46 12.80 -2.88
CA ASN A 98 3.72 12.37 -3.52
C ASN A 98 4.95 12.52 -2.61
N ASP A 99 4.78 12.92 -1.34
CA ASP A 99 5.85 13.10 -0.35
C ASP A 99 5.76 12.01 0.74
N LEU A 100 6.49 10.92 0.54
CA LEU A 100 6.47 9.77 1.44
C LEU A 100 6.89 10.12 2.88
N GLU A 101 7.84 11.04 3.06
CA GLU A 101 8.36 11.37 4.39
C GLU A 101 7.33 12.17 5.19
N TYR A 102 6.65 13.12 4.53
CA TYR A 102 5.50 13.80 5.11
C TYR A 102 4.38 12.81 5.45
N ILE A 103 4.03 11.91 4.52
CA ILE A 103 2.98 10.89 4.72
C ILE A 103 3.28 10.03 5.95
N LYS A 104 4.51 9.54 6.12
CA LYS A 104 4.90 8.72 7.28
C LYS A 104 4.76 9.47 8.60
N THR A 105 5.18 10.73 8.63
CA THR A 105 5.07 11.57 9.82
C THR A 105 3.60 11.84 10.16
N ALA A 106 2.80 12.21 9.16
CA ALA A 106 1.38 12.49 9.33
C ALA A 106 0.58 11.24 9.74
N ILE A 107 0.91 10.05 9.23
CA ILE A 107 0.29 8.79 9.66
C ILE A 107 0.68 8.45 11.11
N THR A 108 1.91 8.76 11.52
CA THR A 108 2.32 8.58 12.92
C THR A 108 1.51 9.48 13.84
N GLU A 109 1.37 10.77 13.50
CA GLU A 109 0.49 11.70 14.22
C GLU A 109 -0.97 11.22 14.24
N MET A 110 -1.47 10.70 13.12
CA MET A 110 -2.82 10.14 13.00
C MET A 110 -3.06 9.01 14.00
N VAL A 111 -2.09 8.12 14.16
CA VAL A 111 -2.17 7.00 15.08
C VAL A 111 -2.00 7.45 16.53
N GLU A 112 -1.12 8.38 16.82
CA GLU A 112 -0.87 8.84 18.19
C GLU A 112 -2.05 9.64 18.76
N ASN A 113 -2.65 10.51 17.95
CA ASN A 113 -3.64 11.49 18.43
C ASN A 113 -5.07 11.17 18.00
N TYR A 114 -5.25 10.42 16.90
CA TYR A 114 -6.56 10.28 16.25
C TYR A 114 -6.94 8.84 15.93
N ILE A 115 -6.35 7.84 16.60
CA ILE A 115 -6.60 6.42 16.34
C ILE A 115 -8.07 6.04 16.41
N ASN A 116 -8.86 6.65 17.31
CA ASN A 116 -10.28 6.36 17.43
C ASN A 116 -11.03 6.74 16.15
N TYR A 117 -10.71 7.90 15.55
CA TYR A 117 -11.31 8.34 14.29
C TYR A 117 -10.84 7.49 13.11
N PHE A 118 -9.54 7.18 13.04
CA PHE A 118 -9.02 6.27 12.03
C PHE A 118 -9.67 4.88 12.10
N SER A 119 -9.86 4.33 13.30
CA SER A 119 -10.41 2.98 13.50
C SER A 119 -11.83 2.82 12.95
N ILE A 120 -12.60 3.91 12.93
CA ILE A 120 -13.97 3.96 12.41
C ILE A 120 -13.95 4.22 10.89
N ASN A 121 -13.02 5.05 10.41
CA ASN A 121 -13.02 5.59 9.05
C ASN A 121 -11.96 5.00 8.11
N TYR A 122 -11.14 4.02 8.54
CA TYR A 122 -10.04 3.51 7.72
C TYR A 122 -10.52 2.94 6.37
N LYS A 123 -11.71 2.32 6.33
CA LYS A 123 -12.28 1.77 5.08
C LYS A 123 -12.62 2.88 4.08
N SER A 124 -13.31 3.93 4.54
CA SER A 124 -13.68 5.04 3.66
C SER A 124 -12.43 5.78 3.18
N PHE A 125 -11.46 5.99 4.07
CA PHE A 125 -10.18 6.61 3.69
C PHE A 125 -9.41 5.75 2.69
N PHE A 126 -9.30 4.42 2.91
CA PHE A 126 -8.66 3.50 1.97
C PHE A 126 -9.31 3.55 0.58
N LEU A 127 -10.65 3.49 0.52
CA LEU A 127 -11.39 3.54 -0.75
C LEU A 127 -11.18 4.86 -1.50
N GLU A 128 -11.03 5.97 -0.77
CA GLU A 128 -10.76 7.29 -1.34
C GLU A 128 -9.37 7.39 -1.97
N VAL A 129 -8.35 6.81 -1.34
CA VAL A 129 -6.95 6.99 -1.78
C VAL A 129 -6.41 5.88 -2.68
N LYS A 130 -6.96 4.66 -2.63
CA LYS A 130 -6.30 3.48 -3.25
C LYS A 130 -6.02 3.61 -4.74
N ASP A 131 -6.89 4.27 -5.50
CA ASP A 131 -6.77 4.38 -6.96
C ASP A 131 -6.14 5.71 -7.39
N VAL A 132 -6.26 6.74 -6.57
CA VAL A 132 -5.85 8.12 -6.90
C VAL A 132 -4.50 8.46 -6.30
N TYR A 133 -4.20 7.96 -5.10
CA TYR A 133 -3.04 8.29 -4.30
C TYR A 133 -2.38 7.03 -3.69
N PRO A 134 -1.88 6.09 -4.53
CA PRO A 134 -1.39 4.80 -4.07
C PRO A 134 -0.24 4.89 -3.05
N LEU A 135 0.58 5.95 -3.09
CA LEU A 135 1.67 6.16 -2.13
C LEU A 135 1.17 6.36 -0.69
N ILE A 136 -0.03 6.91 -0.51
CA ILE A 136 -0.68 7.01 0.82
C ILE A 136 -0.98 5.60 1.36
N VAL A 137 -1.44 4.68 0.50
CA VAL A 137 -1.69 3.28 0.91
C VAL A 137 -0.38 2.62 1.35
N TYR A 138 0.71 2.79 0.61
CA TYR A 138 2.02 2.28 1.04
C TYR A 138 2.45 2.87 2.39
N GLY A 139 2.28 4.18 2.60
CA GLY A 139 2.53 4.81 3.90
C GLY A 139 1.68 4.19 5.04
N LEU A 140 0.41 3.89 4.78
CA LEU A 140 -0.47 3.21 5.75
C LEU A 140 -0.04 1.76 6.01
N LEU A 141 0.53 1.07 5.03
CA LEU A 141 1.08 -0.28 5.20
C LEU A 141 2.41 -0.26 5.96
N MET A 142 3.19 0.82 5.84
CA MET A 142 4.45 1.01 6.58
C MET A 142 4.24 1.23 8.08
N ASN A 143 3.11 1.79 8.50
CA ASN A 143 2.80 1.91 9.92
C ASN A 143 2.12 0.63 10.45
N LYS A 144 2.69 0.02 11.50
CA LYS A 144 2.23 -1.26 12.08
C LYS A 144 0.75 -1.25 12.48
N ILE A 145 0.28 -0.15 13.07
CA ILE A 145 -1.08 -0.04 13.57
C ILE A 145 -2.06 0.05 12.41
N THR A 146 -1.85 0.98 11.48
CA THR A 146 -2.73 1.15 10.31
C THR A 146 -2.72 -0.08 9.39
N ARG A 147 -1.56 -0.73 9.20
CA ARG A 147 -1.46 -2.00 8.47
C ARG A 147 -2.35 -3.09 9.06
N THR A 148 -2.47 -3.15 10.39
CA THR A 148 -3.34 -4.12 11.06
C THR A 148 -4.80 -3.90 10.70
N TYR A 149 -5.23 -2.64 10.54
CA TYR A 149 -6.58 -2.33 10.04
C TYR A 149 -6.77 -2.75 8.60
N LEU A 150 -5.79 -2.50 7.73
CA LEU A 150 -5.89 -2.84 6.30
C LEU A 150 -5.84 -4.34 6.03
N LEU A 151 -5.05 -5.12 6.78
CA LEU A 151 -4.82 -6.53 6.49
C LEU A 151 -5.67 -7.49 7.33
N GLN A 152 -6.07 -7.11 8.56
CA GLN A 152 -6.65 -8.07 9.53
C GLN A 152 -8.08 -7.75 9.97
N ARG A 153 -8.57 -6.51 9.80
CA ARG A 153 -9.90 -6.12 10.29
C ARG A 153 -11.03 -6.39 9.31
N ASP A 154 -10.73 -6.40 8.02
CA ASP A 154 -11.73 -6.56 6.96
C ASP A 154 -11.15 -7.35 5.79
N SER A 155 -11.80 -8.45 5.42
CA SER A 155 -11.33 -9.34 4.36
C SER A 155 -11.45 -8.74 2.97
N GLU A 156 -12.42 -7.86 2.72
CA GLU A 156 -12.57 -7.20 1.42
C GLU A 156 -11.42 -6.20 1.19
N VAL A 157 -11.11 -5.39 2.21
CA VAL A 157 -9.95 -4.47 2.17
C VAL A 157 -8.65 -5.26 2.05
N SER A 158 -8.48 -6.30 2.87
CA SER A 158 -7.28 -7.14 2.86
C SER A 158 -7.02 -7.78 1.49
N ASN A 159 -8.05 -8.36 0.87
CA ASN A 159 -7.94 -8.94 -0.47
C ASN A 159 -7.59 -7.89 -1.54
N LYS A 160 -8.19 -6.69 -1.48
CA LYS A 160 -7.85 -5.59 -2.40
C LYS A 160 -6.39 -5.17 -2.22
N VAL A 161 -5.94 -5.05 -0.98
CA VAL A 161 -4.56 -4.68 -0.65
C VAL A 161 -3.57 -5.72 -1.19
N ALA A 162 -3.80 -7.00 -0.91
CA ALA A 162 -2.95 -8.10 -1.35
C ALA A 162 -2.81 -8.17 -2.88
N VAL A 163 -3.90 -7.93 -3.62
CA VAL A 163 -3.88 -8.01 -5.09
C VAL A 163 -3.31 -6.74 -5.72
N GLN A 164 -3.69 -5.56 -5.25
CA GLN A 164 -3.39 -4.29 -5.93
C GLN A 164 -1.99 -3.76 -5.61
N PHE A 165 -1.47 -4.00 -4.40
CA PHE A 165 -0.28 -3.30 -3.90
C PHE A 165 0.96 -4.19 -3.73
N GLN A 166 0.88 -5.49 -4.07
CA GLN A 166 2.04 -6.39 -4.02
C GLN A 166 3.14 -6.03 -5.04
N LYS A 167 2.81 -5.28 -6.10
CA LYS A 167 3.74 -4.89 -7.16
C LYS A 167 3.78 -3.38 -7.33
N ILE A 168 4.77 -2.89 -8.08
CA ILE A 168 4.83 -1.48 -8.49
C ILE A 168 3.61 -1.17 -9.38
N PRO A 169 2.85 -0.10 -9.14
CA PRO A 169 1.71 0.25 -9.98
C PRO A 169 2.15 0.62 -11.41
N GLU A 170 1.48 0.05 -12.42
CA GLU A 170 1.84 0.22 -13.85
C GLU A 170 1.68 1.67 -14.36
N ASN A 171 0.80 2.46 -13.75
CA ASN A 171 0.48 3.85 -14.14
C ASN A 171 0.87 4.88 -13.06
N CYS A 172 1.91 4.58 -12.28
CA CYS A 172 2.34 5.43 -11.19
C CYS A 172 3.18 6.62 -11.71
N ASP A 173 3.03 7.79 -11.10
CA ASP A 173 3.79 9.00 -11.43
C ASP A 173 5.31 8.72 -11.34
N SER A 174 6.09 9.19 -12.32
CA SER A 174 7.55 9.00 -12.31
C SER A 174 8.20 9.49 -11.01
N ASP A 175 7.63 10.51 -10.38
CA ASP A 175 8.15 11.08 -9.14
C ASP A 175 8.03 10.13 -7.94
N ILE A 176 7.06 9.21 -7.94
CA ILE A 176 6.88 8.25 -6.86
C ILE A 176 7.63 6.93 -7.11
N LEU A 177 8.03 6.64 -8.36
CA LEU A 177 8.83 5.46 -8.71
C LEU A 177 10.15 5.38 -7.93
N LYS A 178 10.73 6.53 -7.56
CA LYS A 178 11.98 6.60 -6.78
C LYS A 178 11.93 5.86 -5.43
N TYR A 179 10.73 5.67 -4.87
CA TYR A 179 10.51 5.01 -3.58
C TYR A 179 10.49 3.49 -3.67
N PHE A 180 10.27 2.94 -4.87
CA PHE A 180 10.28 1.51 -5.11
C PHE A 180 11.67 1.06 -5.53
N LYS A 181 12.15 -0.03 -4.92
CA LYS A 181 13.42 -0.65 -5.25
C LYS A 181 13.17 -2.05 -5.77
N ILE A 182 13.94 -2.40 -6.79
CA ILE A 182 13.95 -3.72 -7.39
C ILE A 182 15.35 -4.27 -7.19
N TYR A 183 15.43 -5.45 -6.60
CA TYR A 183 16.64 -6.27 -6.59
C TYR A 183 16.42 -7.46 -7.52
N GLU A 184 17.31 -7.60 -8.49
CA GLU A 184 17.35 -8.68 -9.47
C GLU A 184 18.75 -9.29 -9.43
N ASP A 185 18.82 -10.62 -9.49
CA ASP A 185 20.06 -11.38 -9.43
C ASP A 185 19.92 -12.72 -10.16
N TYR A 186 21.06 -13.32 -10.47
CA TYR A 186 21.19 -14.61 -11.15
C TYR A 186 21.99 -15.56 -10.28
N ILE A 187 21.35 -16.59 -9.74
CA ILE A 187 21.98 -17.46 -8.74
C ILE A 187 21.91 -18.92 -9.15
N ASP A 188 23.09 -19.50 -9.38
CA ASP A 188 23.30 -20.91 -9.69
C ASP A 188 23.55 -21.77 -8.42
N GLU A 189 23.64 -21.13 -7.25
CA GLU A 189 24.02 -21.80 -6.01
C GLU A 189 22.82 -22.08 -5.09
N ASP A 190 22.72 -23.32 -4.60
CA ASP A 190 21.71 -23.75 -3.63
C ASP A 190 22.08 -23.31 -2.19
N GLU A 191 22.49 -22.05 -2.02
CA GLU A 191 22.97 -21.49 -0.76
C GLU A 191 22.11 -20.30 -0.28
N TRP A 192 22.22 -20.00 1.02
CA TRP A 192 21.58 -18.81 1.59
C TRP A 192 22.48 -17.60 1.38
N ILE A 193 21.98 -16.61 0.64
CA ILE A 193 22.72 -15.39 0.31
C ILE A 193 22.24 -14.24 1.20
N ASP A 194 23.18 -13.46 1.71
CA ASP A 194 22.89 -12.23 2.46
C ASP A 194 22.42 -11.14 1.49
N SER A 195 21.31 -10.48 1.81
CA SER A 195 20.81 -9.33 1.03
C SER A 195 21.70 -8.09 1.09
N TYR A 196 22.58 -7.99 2.09
CA TYR A 196 23.37 -6.78 2.41
C TYR A 196 22.52 -5.51 2.63
N LEU A 197 21.21 -5.67 2.87
CA LEU A 197 20.29 -4.57 3.15
C LEU A 197 20.24 -4.29 4.65
N ASP A 198 20.91 -3.23 5.09
CA ASP A 198 21.04 -2.88 6.52
C ASP A 198 19.89 -2.00 7.06
N LYS A 199 19.09 -1.41 6.17
CA LYS A 199 17.92 -0.61 6.52
C LYS A 199 16.69 -1.48 6.79
N GLU A 200 15.74 -0.94 7.54
CA GLU A 200 14.43 -1.54 7.65
C GLU A 200 13.66 -1.35 6.33
N ILE A 201 13.13 -2.45 5.79
CA ILE A 201 12.41 -2.45 4.52
C ILE A 201 11.06 -3.12 4.67
N MET A 202 10.12 -2.76 3.80
CA MET A 202 8.86 -3.45 3.57
C MET A 202 8.93 -4.18 2.24
N ILE A 203 8.79 -5.49 2.25
CA ILE A 203 8.75 -6.30 1.02
C ILE A 203 7.33 -6.27 0.45
N LEU A 204 7.20 -5.92 -0.83
CA LEU A 204 5.94 -5.89 -1.56
C LEU A 204 5.66 -7.24 -2.23
N SER A 205 6.66 -7.75 -2.95
CA SER A 205 6.61 -9.07 -3.59
C SER A 205 7.99 -9.68 -3.76
N VAL A 206 8.01 -11.00 -3.81
CA VAL A 206 9.17 -11.80 -4.21
C VAL A 206 8.80 -12.82 -5.29
N SER A 207 9.78 -13.18 -6.11
CA SER A 207 9.68 -14.22 -7.14
C SER A 207 10.86 -15.17 -7.01
N ASN A 208 10.58 -16.47 -7.13
CA ASN A 208 11.58 -17.54 -7.22
C ASN A 208 12.54 -17.67 -6.02
N ILE A 209 12.17 -17.16 -4.84
CA ILE A 209 13.02 -17.23 -3.64
C ILE A 209 12.23 -17.57 -2.37
N ASN A 210 12.93 -18.22 -1.43
CA ASN A 210 12.58 -18.22 -0.02
C ASN A 210 13.36 -17.13 0.71
N ILE A 211 12.78 -16.58 1.78
CA ILE A 211 13.42 -15.57 2.64
C ILE A 211 13.40 -16.05 4.10
N LYS A 212 14.46 -15.71 4.85
CA LYS A 212 14.46 -15.73 6.32
C LYS A 212 15.09 -14.45 6.85
N GLY A 213 14.57 -13.90 7.94
CA GLY A 213 15.11 -12.68 8.53
C GLY A 213 16.46 -12.93 9.22
N LYS A 214 17.31 -11.89 9.34
CA LYS A 214 18.55 -12.00 10.13
C LYS A 214 18.29 -12.20 11.63
N GLN A 215 17.13 -11.77 12.10
CA GLN A 215 16.71 -11.86 13.51
C GLN A 215 15.68 -12.97 13.77
N ASP A 216 15.07 -13.51 12.71
CA ASP A 216 14.06 -14.55 12.76
C ASP A 216 14.34 -15.55 11.64
N GLU A 217 14.82 -16.73 12.02
CA GLU A 217 15.22 -17.79 11.08
C GLU A 217 14.04 -18.54 10.47
N LYS A 218 12.79 -18.14 10.76
CA LYS A 218 11.62 -18.71 10.08
C LYS A 218 11.76 -18.53 8.57
N ILE A 219 11.77 -19.64 7.86
CA ILE A 219 11.76 -19.68 6.39
C ILE A 219 10.34 -19.34 5.91
N LEU A 220 10.27 -18.40 4.97
CA LEU A 220 9.04 -17.91 4.36
C LEU A 220 9.13 -18.10 2.85
N CYS A 221 8.12 -18.73 2.27
CA CYS A 221 7.99 -18.86 0.83
C CYS A 221 7.23 -17.66 0.22
N PRO A 222 7.19 -17.51 -1.12
CA PRO A 222 6.48 -16.40 -1.74
C PRO A 222 5.01 -16.26 -1.30
N GLN A 223 4.33 -17.37 -1.02
CA GLN A 223 2.94 -17.38 -0.53
C GLN A 223 2.80 -16.81 0.88
N ASP A 224 3.84 -16.91 1.71
CA ASP A 224 3.86 -16.35 3.06
C ASP A 224 4.19 -14.85 3.06
N ILE A 225 4.74 -14.32 1.97
CA ILE A 225 5.30 -12.96 1.88
C ILE A 225 4.38 -12.04 1.06
N ASN A 226 3.99 -12.50 -0.14
CA ASN A 226 3.29 -11.67 -1.11
C ASN A 226 1.91 -11.26 -0.58
N GLY A 227 1.67 -9.94 -0.58
CA GLY A 227 0.46 -9.35 -0.01
C GLY A 227 0.42 -9.27 1.53
N GLN A 228 1.47 -9.70 2.23
CA GLN A 228 1.59 -9.58 3.69
C GLN A 228 2.36 -8.34 4.13
N PHE A 229 3.14 -7.72 3.23
CA PHE A 229 3.88 -6.48 3.48
C PHE A 229 4.78 -6.55 4.72
N LEU A 230 5.54 -7.64 4.83
CA LEU A 230 6.40 -7.93 5.99
C LEU A 230 7.60 -6.99 6.06
N PHE A 231 8.04 -6.67 7.28
CA PHE A 231 9.23 -5.86 7.53
C PHE A 231 10.44 -6.71 7.83
N PHE A 232 11.59 -6.31 7.30
CA PHE A 232 12.88 -6.93 7.57
C PHE A 232 13.93 -5.87 7.85
N LYS A 233 14.79 -6.12 8.84
CA LYS A 233 16.05 -5.41 9.05
C LYS A 233 17.19 -6.35 8.68
N GLY A 234 17.45 -6.43 7.38
CA GLY A 234 18.29 -7.44 6.76
C GLY A 234 17.64 -8.84 6.72
N PHE A 235 17.90 -9.55 5.64
CA PHE A 235 17.40 -10.91 5.41
C PHE A 235 18.40 -11.75 4.61
N PHE A 236 18.22 -13.06 4.68
CA PHE A 236 18.83 -14.01 3.75
C PHE A 236 17.78 -14.50 2.77
N TYR A 237 18.21 -14.80 1.56
CA TYR A 237 17.34 -15.36 0.54
C TYR A 237 18.02 -16.54 -0.16
N LYS A 238 17.21 -17.41 -0.76
CA LYS A 238 17.67 -18.62 -1.45
C LYS A 238 16.73 -18.97 -2.61
N PRO A 239 17.22 -19.27 -3.82
CA PRO A 239 16.37 -19.64 -4.95
C PRO A 239 15.49 -20.86 -4.69
N LEU A 240 14.33 -20.90 -5.35
CA LEU A 240 13.45 -22.05 -5.38
C LEU A 240 13.93 -23.04 -6.46
N TYR A 241 15.09 -23.69 -6.24
CA TYR A 241 15.50 -24.84 -7.05
C TYR A 241 14.41 -25.90 -7.00
N THR A 242 13.74 -26.20 -8.11
CA THR A 242 12.96 -27.43 -8.14
C THR A 242 13.95 -28.57 -8.30
N GLN A 243 14.00 -29.49 -7.32
CA GLN A 243 14.81 -30.72 -7.39
C GLN A 243 14.57 -31.53 -8.69
N LYS A 244 13.45 -31.27 -9.37
CA LYS A 244 13.05 -31.90 -10.63
C LYS A 244 13.87 -31.40 -11.82
N GLU A 245 14.24 -30.12 -11.87
CA GLU A 245 15.05 -29.54 -12.96
C GLU A 245 16.51 -30.01 -12.87
N LYS A 246 17.09 -30.04 -11.67
CA LYS A 246 18.44 -30.58 -11.45
C LYS A 246 18.56 -32.06 -11.81
N LEU A 247 17.52 -32.86 -11.50
CA LEU A 247 17.47 -34.28 -11.85
C LEU A 247 17.34 -34.48 -13.37
N ASP A 248 16.60 -33.61 -14.06
CA ASP A 248 16.44 -33.65 -15.52
C ASP A 248 17.75 -33.29 -16.25
N PHE A 249 18.46 -32.26 -15.77
CA PHE A 249 19.78 -31.90 -16.28
C PHE A 249 20.81 -33.03 -16.12
N ASP A 250 20.95 -33.60 -14.92
CA ASP A 250 21.86 -34.72 -14.69
C ASP A 250 21.49 -35.94 -15.54
N THR A 251 20.19 -36.20 -15.72
CA THR A 251 19.69 -37.29 -16.59
C THR A 251 20.02 -37.04 -18.07
N ARG A 252 19.85 -35.81 -18.56
CA ARG A 252 20.19 -35.43 -19.96
C ARG A 252 21.69 -35.51 -20.19
N LEU A 253 22.49 -35.09 -19.22
CA LEU A 253 23.95 -35.14 -19.30
C LEU A 253 24.46 -36.58 -19.27
N ASP A 254 23.89 -37.45 -18.43
CA ASP A 254 24.22 -38.89 -18.41
C ASP A 254 23.84 -39.57 -19.75
N GLN A 255 22.72 -39.18 -20.37
CA GLN A 255 22.33 -39.67 -21.70
C GLN A 255 23.33 -39.25 -22.79
N ILE A 256 23.86 -38.03 -22.74
CA ILE A 256 24.88 -37.55 -23.69
C ILE A 256 26.20 -38.32 -23.51
N ILE A 257 26.64 -38.51 -22.26
CA ILE A 257 27.84 -39.29 -21.94
C ILE A 257 27.71 -40.73 -22.48
N GLU A 258 26.53 -41.34 -22.34
CA GLU A 258 26.27 -42.68 -22.86
C GLU A 258 26.23 -42.72 -24.40
N ARG A 259 25.56 -41.74 -25.03
CA ARG A 259 25.43 -41.61 -26.49
C ARG A 259 26.77 -41.43 -27.19
N GLU A 260 27.63 -40.58 -26.63
CA GLU A 260 28.94 -40.23 -27.21
C GLU A 260 30.07 -41.16 -26.73
N HIS A 261 29.75 -42.21 -25.95
CA HIS A 261 30.71 -43.15 -25.37
C HIS A 261 31.85 -42.47 -24.58
N LEU A 262 31.51 -41.41 -23.88
CA LEU A 262 32.46 -40.64 -23.08
C LEU A 262 32.75 -41.35 -21.74
N PRO A 263 33.89 -41.03 -21.10
CA PRO A 263 34.19 -41.56 -19.76
C PRO A 263 33.07 -41.23 -18.79
N LYS A 264 32.61 -42.23 -18.02
CA LYS A 264 31.59 -42.04 -16.99
C LYS A 264 32.07 -41.03 -15.94
N ARG A 265 31.16 -40.18 -15.44
CA ARG A 265 31.44 -39.25 -14.34
C ARG A 265 31.96 -40.04 -13.13
N ASP A 266 33.14 -39.67 -12.64
CA ASP A 266 33.61 -40.08 -11.32
C ASP A 266 33.36 -38.92 -10.36
N ALA A 267 32.92 -39.20 -9.13
CA ALA A 267 32.29 -38.24 -8.22
C ALA A 267 33.21 -37.08 -7.77
N ASN A 268 34.48 -37.07 -8.17
CA ASN A 268 35.49 -36.11 -7.74
C ASN A 268 36.26 -35.40 -8.87
N ASN A 269 35.94 -35.61 -10.15
CA ASN A 269 36.49 -34.81 -11.26
C ASN A 269 35.76 -35.15 -12.58
N VAL A 270 34.93 -34.24 -13.06
CA VAL A 270 34.70 -34.15 -14.51
C VAL A 270 35.91 -33.38 -15.03
N SER A 271 36.85 -34.02 -15.73
CA SER A 271 37.97 -33.24 -16.27
C SER A 271 37.43 -32.27 -17.33
N ASP A 272 37.90 -31.02 -17.30
CA ASP A 272 37.53 -29.99 -18.27
C ASP A 272 37.69 -30.46 -19.72
N GLU A 273 38.55 -31.46 -19.97
CA GLU A 273 38.71 -32.13 -21.27
C GLU A 273 37.42 -32.82 -21.77
N VAL A 274 36.63 -33.46 -20.91
CA VAL A 274 35.37 -34.15 -21.32
C VAL A 274 34.31 -33.12 -21.71
N LEU A 275 34.18 -32.03 -20.95
CA LEU A 275 33.29 -30.91 -21.26
C LEU A 275 33.71 -30.21 -22.57
N VAL A 276 35.00 -29.99 -22.76
CA VAL A 276 35.55 -29.39 -24.00
C VAL A 276 35.37 -30.31 -25.21
N GLN A 277 35.47 -31.64 -25.06
CA GLN A 277 35.22 -32.59 -26.16
C GLN A 277 33.73 -32.65 -26.56
N ILE A 278 32.82 -32.54 -25.60
CA ILE A 278 31.37 -32.45 -25.85
C ILE A 278 31.06 -31.17 -26.63
N LEU A 279 31.61 -30.04 -26.18
CA LEU A 279 31.44 -28.72 -26.82
C LEU A 279 32.11 -28.62 -28.20
N ALA A 280 33.11 -29.44 -28.51
CA ALA A 280 33.87 -29.39 -29.76
C ALA A 280 33.36 -30.32 -30.88
N ASN A 281 32.64 -31.39 -30.55
CA ASN A 281 32.15 -32.38 -31.54
C ASN A 281 30.76 -32.06 -32.08
N GLU A 282 29.97 -31.27 -31.37
CA GLU A 282 28.74 -30.72 -31.89
C GLU A 282 29.06 -29.42 -32.64
N LYS A 283 28.78 -29.38 -33.94
CA LYS A 283 28.55 -28.10 -34.61
C LYS A 283 27.45 -27.43 -33.81
N TYR A 284 27.81 -26.46 -32.97
CA TYR A 284 26.95 -25.47 -32.32
C TYR A 284 25.52 -25.48 -32.89
N ASP A 285 24.68 -26.33 -32.31
CA ASP A 285 23.29 -25.95 -32.13
C ASP A 285 23.36 -25.04 -30.90
N ASP A 286 23.07 -23.76 -31.11
CA ASP A 286 22.82 -22.76 -30.06
C ASP A 286 21.59 -23.14 -29.19
N GLU A 287 21.23 -24.43 -29.10
CA GLU A 287 20.09 -25.00 -28.36
C GLU A 287 20.52 -25.83 -27.13
N LEU A 288 21.83 -25.94 -26.84
CA LEU A 288 22.35 -26.65 -25.64
C LEU A 288 22.61 -25.73 -24.44
N TYR A 289 22.62 -24.43 -24.69
CA TYR A 289 22.27 -23.45 -23.69
C TYR A 289 20.95 -22.86 -24.17
N ASP A 290 19.82 -23.46 -23.75
CA ASP A 290 18.68 -22.57 -23.54
C ASP A 290 19.21 -21.55 -22.52
N ASP A 291 19.30 -20.28 -22.91
CA ASP A 291 19.60 -19.13 -22.03
C ASP A 291 18.59 -19.01 -20.83
N ASP A 292 17.75 -20.04 -20.61
CA ASP A 292 16.58 -20.09 -19.73
C ASP A 292 16.77 -20.98 -18.46
N GLU A 293 17.97 -21.47 -18.14
CA GLU A 293 18.20 -22.20 -16.86
C GLU A 293 18.52 -21.31 -15.65
N PHE A 294 18.51 -19.98 -15.81
CA PHE A 294 18.63 -19.05 -14.69
C PHE A 294 17.24 -18.64 -14.19
N GLN A 295 16.91 -18.97 -12.94
CA GLN A 295 15.73 -18.36 -12.32
C GLN A 295 16.06 -16.89 -12.00
N ASP A 296 15.51 -15.98 -12.80
CA ASP A 296 15.43 -14.57 -12.45
C ASP A 296 14.81 -14.45 -11.06
N ILE A 297 15.61 -14.05 -10.08
CA ILE A 297 15.09 -13.70 -8.76
C ILE A 297 14.71 -12.23 -8.78
N LYS A 298 13.59 -11.90 -8.12
CA LYS A 298 13.11 -10.53 -8.06
C LYS A 298 12.54 -10.21 -6.70
N ILE A 299 13.00 -9.12 -6.10
CA ILE A 299 12.48 -8.57 -4.85
C ILE A 299 12.05 -7.14 -5.10
N ILE A 300 10.77 -6.86 -4.84
CA ILE A 300 10.24 -5.51 -4.88
C ILE A 300 10.04 -5.04 -3.44
N TYR A 301 10.65 -3.93 -3.07
CA TYR A 301 10.59 -3.43 -1.70
C TYR A 301 10.60 -1.90 -1.62
N MET A 302 10.30 -1.39 -0.43
CA MET A 302 10.42 0.02 -0.06
C MET A 302 11.19 0.15 1.25
N GLU A 303 12.01 1.20 1.37
CA GLU A 303 12.65 1.55 2.66
C GLU A 303 11.62 2.18 3.60
N VAL A 304 11.68 1.79 4.88
CA VAL A 304 10.78 2.27 5.96
C VAL A 304 11.46 3.36 6.78
#